data_AF-A0A4Y7RPR6-F1
#
_entry.id   AF-A0A4Y7RPR6-F1
#
_cell.length_a   1.000
_cell.length_b   1.000
_cell.length_c   1.000
_cell.angle_alpha   90.00
_cell.angle_beta   90.00
_cell.angle_gamma   90.00
#
_symmetry.space_group_name_H-M   'P 1'
#
loop_
_entity.id
_entity.type
_entity.pdbx_description
1 polymer ?
#
loop_
_entity_poly.entity_id
_entity_poly.type
_entity_poly.pdbx_seq_one_letter_code
_entity_poly.pdbx_strand_id
1 'polypeptide(L)'
;MTKNKSKDLIFLDPTMRDGLTSVPNSVLKLQTLSLESKALFSIFLMLTWRSDKITESYLAEFTGSDRKKIRKCVIELQQHRLIREAEAI
;
A
#
# COMPACT_ATOMS: atom_id res chain seq x y z
N MET A 1 7.96 -36.54 24.64
CA MET A 1 6.79 -35.67 24.39
C MET A 1 7.20 -34.61 23.37
N THR A 2 6.69 -34.72 22.15
CA THR A 2 6.97 -33.79 21.04
C THR A 2 6.21 -32.47 21.26
N LYS A 3 6.95 -31.38 21.50
CA LYS A 3 6.38 -30.02 21.52
C LYS A 3 5.92 -29.69 20.10
N ASN A 4 4.61 -29.76 19.85
CA ASN A 4 3.99 -29.05 18.73
C ASN A 4 4.24 -27.56 18.95
N LYS A 5 5.26 -27.00 18.30
CA LYS A 5 5.42 -25.54 18.18
C LYS A 5 4.29 -25.08 17.27
N SER A 6 3.27 -24.39 17.81
CA SER A 6 2.27 -23.77 16.97
C SER A 6 2.98 -22.82 16.00
N LYS A 7 2.61 -22.89 14.72
CA LYS A 7 3.17 -22.03 13.67
C LYS A 7 2.46 -20.68 13.66
N ASP A 8 2.25 -20.12 14.83
CA ASP A 8 1.47 -18.91 14.97
C ASP A 8 2.36 -17.73 14.62
N LEU A 9 1.83 -16.82 13.79
CA LEU A 9 2.49 -15.56 13.51
C LEU A 9 2.38 -14.68 14.76
N ILE A 10 3.51 -14.39 15.38
CA ILE A 10 3.59 -13.52 16.55
C ILE A 10 3.96 -12.12 16.06
N PHE A 11 3.05 -11.16 16.25
CA PHE A 11 3.38 -9.75 16.11
C PHE A 11 4.30 -9.34 17.27
N LEU A 12 5.56 -9.05 16.95
CA LEU A 12 6.56 -8.67 17.94
C LEU A 12 6.32 -7.27 18.52
N ASP A 13 5.71 -6.40 17.73
CA ASP A 13 5.34 -5.05 18.14
C ASP A 13 3.84 -5.01 18.46
N PRO A 14 3.44 -4.72 19.72
CA PRO A 14 2.04 -4.67 20.10
C PRO A 14 1.29 -3.50 19.44
N THR A 15 1.96 -2.42 19.03
CA THR A 15 1.32 -1.29 18.33
C THR A 15 0.87 -1.65 16.92
N MET A 16 1.49 -2.67 16.31
CA MET A 16 1.06 -3.24 15.03
C MET A 16 -0.28 -3.97 15.12
N ARG A 17 -0.82 -4.22 16.32
CA ARG A 17 -2.20 -4.72 16.47
C ARG A 17 -3.24 -3.66 16.13
N ASP A 18 -2.92 -2.40 16.43
CA ASP A 18 -3.86 -1.28 16.28
C ASP A 18 -3.55 -0.44 15.02
N GLY A 19 -2.29 -0.47 14.54
CA GLY A 19 -1.82 0.20 13.33
C GLY A 19 -2.05 -0.59 12.04
N LEU A 20 -3.30 -0.93 11.74
CA LEU A 20 -3.61 -1.64 10.50
C LEU A 20 -3.72 -0.65 9.33
N THR A 21 -2.77 -0.70 8.39
CA THR A 21 -2.99 -0.16 7.04
C THR A 21 -3.98 -1.09 6.34
N SER A 22 -5.25 -0.68 6.23
CA SER A 22 -6.28 -1.49 5.59
C SER A 22 -6.12 -1.47 4.07
N VAL A 23 -5.92 -2.64 3.47
CA VAL A 23 -6.10 -2.84 2.02
C VAL A 23 -7.43 -3.55 1.82
N PRO A 24 -8.36 -3.00 1.00
CA PRO A 24 -9.57 -3.72 0.64
C PRO A 24 -9.26 -5.09 0.06
N ASN A 25 -9.99 -6.12 0.46
CA ASN A 25 -9.80 -7.48 -0.04
C ASN A 25 -9.86 -7.57 -1.58
N SER A 26 -10.67 -6.71 -2.21
CA SER A 26 -10.77 -6.60 -3.67
C SER A 26 -9.45 -6.17 -4.33
N VAL A 27 -8.65 -5.32 -3.67
CA VAL A 27 -7.33 -4.91 -4.13
C VAL A 27 -6.28 -5.96 -3.77
N LEU A 28 -6.30 -6.46 -2.53
CA LEU A 28 -5.31 -7.43 -2.05
C LEU A 28 -5.32 -8.73 -2.87
N LYS A 29 -6.51 -9.22 -3.22
CA LYS A 29 -6.70 -10.48 -3.96
C LYS A 29 -6.59 -10.32 -5.48
N LEU A 30 -6.45 -9.10 -6.00
CA LEU A 30 -6.35 -8.86 -7.44
C LEU A 30 -5.03 -9.42 -7.97
N GLN A 31 -5.07 -10.48 -8.80
CA GLN A 31 -3.88 -11.21 -9.21
C GLN A 31 -3.00 -10.46 -10.23
N THR A 32 -3.62 -9.60 -11.04
CA THR A 32 -2.93 -8.80 -12.06
C THR A 32 -2.21 -7.59 -11.47
N LEU A 33 -2.42 -7.32 -10.17
CA LEU A 33 -1.79 -6.21 -9.47
C LEU A 33 -0.58 -6.69 -8.68
N SER A 34 0.57 -6.06 -8.90
CA SER A 34 1.80 -6.37 -8.19
C SER A 34 1.67 -6.12 -6.68
N LEU A 35 2.47 -6.84 -5.89
CA LEU A 35 2.46 -6.69 -4.45
C LEU A 35 2.90 -5.28 -4.03
N GLU A 36 3.86 -4.72 -4.74
CA GLU A 36 4.30 -3.33 -4.53
C GLU A 36 3.19 -2.33 -4.80
N SER A 37 2.41 -2.50 -5.87
CA SER A 37 1.27 -1.62 -6.14
C SER A 37 0.17 -1.75 -5.09
N LYS A 38 -0.06 -2.96 -4.55
CA LYS A 38 -0.98 -3.16 -3.41
C LYS A 38 -0.50 -2.42 -2.16
N ALA A 39 0.79 -2.52 -1.84
CA ALA A 39 1.38 -1.81 -0.71
C ALA A 39 1.33 -0.29 -0.91
N LEU A 40 1.62 0.20 -2.12
CA LEU A 40 1.53 1.62 -2.46
C LEU A 40 0.09 2.11 -2.34
N PHE A 41 -0.90 1.30 -2.70
CA PHE A 41 -2.31 1.64 -2.51
C PHE A 41 -2.68 1.79 -1.02
N SER A 42 -2.18 0.93 -0.12
CA SER A 42 -2.38 1.09 1.33
C SER A 42 -1.81 2.41 1.83
N ILE A 43 -0.61 2.76 1.38
CA ILE A 43 0.08 4.00 1.72
C ILE A 43 -0.72 5.19 1.20
N PHE A 44 -1.17 5.13 -0.05
CA PHE A 44 -2.01 6.16 -0.65
C PHE A 44 -3.28 6.39 0.17
N LEU A 45 -4.03 5.33 0.51
CA LEU A 45 -5.22 5.42 1.36
C LEU A 45 -4.92 6.04 2.72
N MET A 46 -3.84 5.63 3.39
CA MET A 46 -3.43 6.20 4.67
C MET A 46 -3.18 7.71 4.57
N LEU A 47 -2.59 8.17 3.47
CA LEU A 47 -2.24 9.56 3.24
C LEU A 47 -3.43 10.42 2.79
N THR A 48 -4.42 9.85 2.09
CA THR A 48 -5.59 10.60 1.58
C THR A 48 -6.41 11.29 2.67
N TRP A 49 -6.37 10.79 3.91
CA TRP A 49 -7.04 11.46 5.05
C TRP A 49 -6.33 12.72 5.54
N ARG A 50 -5.08 12.96 5.11
CA ARG A 50 -4.22 14.05 5.60
C ARG A 50 -3.92 15.12 4.57
N SER A 51 -4.11 14.84 3.28
CA SER A 51 -3.77 15.76 2.19
C SER A 51 -4.71 15.57 1.01
N ASP A 52 -5.17 16.68 0.44
CA ASP A 52 -6.05 16.71 -0.72
C ASP A 52 -5.30 16.37 -2.02
N LYS A 53 -3.96 16.47 -2.02
CA LYS A 53 -3.11 16.17 -3.17
C LYS A 53 -1.91 15.34 -2.76
N ILE A 54 -1.73 14.22 -3.45
CA ILE A 54 -0.60 13.29 -3.28
C ILE A 54 0.07 13.13 -4.64
N THR A 55 1.35 13.48 -4.73
CA THR A 55 2.12 13.39 -5.98
C THR A 55 3.03 12.18 -6.00
N GLU A 56 3.44 11.71 -7.19
CA GLU A 56 4.45 10.64 -7.33
C GLU A 56 5.75 10.98 -6.60
N SER A 57 6.18 12.25 -6.68
CA SER A 57 7.36 12.76 -5.99
C SER A 57 7.24 12.64 -4.47
N TYR A 58 6.07 13.01 -3.92
CA TYR A 58 5.81 12.88 -2.49
C TYR A 58 5.77 11.41 -2.05
N LEU A 59 5.15 10.52 -2.83
CA LEU A 59 5.13 9.09 -2.55
C LEU A 59 6.53 8.47 -2.58
N ALA A 60 7.37 8.88 -3.53
CA ALA A 60 8.76 8.43 -3.61
C ALA A 60 9.56 8.86 -2.38
N GLU A 61 9.43 10.12 -1.96
CA GLU A 61 10.06 10.62 -0.74
C GLU A 61 9.55 9.89 0.51
N PHE A 62 8.23 9.77 0.67
CA PHE A 62 7.59 9.12 1.82
C PHE A 62 8.01 7.66 1.99
N THR A 63 8.18 6.94 0.89
CA THR A 63 8.54 5.51 0.88
C THR A 63 10.04 5.25 0.76
N GLY A 64 10.86 6.30 0.58
CA GLY A 64 12.30 6.15 0.26
C GLY A 64 12.57 5.37 -1.03
N SER A 65 11.61 5.30 -1.95
CA SER A 65 11.69 4.50 -3.18
C SER A 65 12.05 5.34 -4.40
N ASP A 66 12.63 4.70 -5.42
CA ASP A 66 12.92 5.36 -6.70
C ASP A 66 11.63 5.84 -7.41
N ARG A 67 11.67 7.06 -7.97
CA ARG A 67 10.52 7.67 -8.64
C ARG A 67 10.01 6.85 -9.83
N LYS A 68 10.87 6.15 -10.58
CA LYS A 68 10.42 5.30 -11.70
C LYS A 68 9.66 4.08 -11.18
N LYS A 69 10.07 3.51 -10.04
CA LYS A 69 9.34 2.41 -9.39
C LYS A 69 7.96 2.87 -8.93
N ILE A 70 7.87 4.03 -8.29
CA ILE A 70 6.59 4.63 -7.88
C ILE A 70 5.70 4.90 -9.08
N ARG A 71 6.21 5.53 -10.13
CA ARG A 71 5.48 5.79 -11.38
C ARG A 71 4.92 4.51 -11.99
N LYS A 72 5.71 3.43 -12.04
CA LYS A 72 5.24 2.12 -12.53
C LYS A 72 4.05 1.62 -11.71
N CYS A 73 4.12 1.72 -10.38
CA CYS A 73 3.04 1.28 -9.50
C CYS A 73 1.79 2.16 -9.64
N VAL A 74 1.97 3.48 -9.75
CA VAL A 74 0.87 4.44 -9.98
C VAL A 74 0.15 4.12 -11.29
N ILE A 75 0.89 3.89 -12.39
CA ILE A 75 0.32 3.48 -13.68
C ILE A 75 -0.50 2.19 -13.53
N GLU A 76 0.01 1.20 -12.80
CA GLU A 76 -0.70 -0.06 -12.58
C GLU A 76 -2.02 0.15 -11.82
N LEU A 77 -2.00 0.98 -10.77
CA LEU A 77 -3.20 1.34 -10.02
C LEU A 77 -4.21 2.12 -10.86
N GLN A 78 -3.75 3.01 -11.74
CA GLN A 78 -4.59 3.74 -12.69
C GLN A 78 -5.23 2.81 -13.73
N GLN A 79 -4.48 1.85 -14.28
CA GLN A 79 -4.99 0.85 -15.22
C GLN A 79 -6.12 0.01 -14.60
N HIS A 80 -6.02 -0.25 -13.29
CA HIS A 80 -7.07 -0.91 -12.51
C HIS A 80 -8.17 0.02 -11.98
N ARG A 81 -8.14 1.32 -12.34
CA ARG A 81 -9.10 2.34 -11.92
C ARG A 81 -9.21 2.49 -10.39
N LEU A 82 -8.13 2.18 -9.67
CA LEU A 82 -8.08 2.29 -8.21
C LEU A 82 -7.73 3.71 -7.76
N ILE A 83 -6.98 4.45 -8.58
CA ILE A 83 -6.65 5.87 -8.38
C ILE A 83 -6.79 6.63 -9.70
N ARG A 84 -6.85 7.96 -9.62
CA ARG A 84 -6.82 8.88 -10.77
C ARG A 84 -5.83 10.00 -10.51
N GLU A 85 -5.27 10.58 -11.56
CA GLU A 85 -4.61 11.88 -11.43
C GLU A 85 -5.64 12.94 -11.03
N ALA A 86 -5.25 13.85 -10.14
CA ALA A 86 -6.05 15.03 -9.87
C ALA A 86 -6.02 15.90 -11.12
N GLU A 87 -7.18 16.15 -11.74
CA GLU A 87 -7.28 17.15 -12.79
C GLU A 87 -6.79 18.50 -12.23
N ALA A 88 -5.90 19.16 -12.97
CA ALA A 88 -5.61 20.56 -12.72
C ALA A 88 -6.87 21.35 -13.06
N ILE A 89 -7.57 21.82 -12.03
CA ILE A 89 -8.61 22.85 -12.15
C ILE A 89 -7.92 24.18 -12.48
#